data_AF-X1B6C0-F1
#
_entry.id   AF-X1B6C0-F1
#
_cell.length_a   1.000
_cell.length_b   1.000
_cell.length_c   1.000
_cell.angle_alpha   90.00
_cell.angle_beta   90.00
_cell.angle_gamma   90.00
#
_symmetry.space_group_name_H-M   'P 1'
#
loop_
_entity.id
_entity.type
_entity.pdbx_description
1 polymer ?
#
loop_
_entity_poly.entity_id
_entity_poly.type
_entity_poly.pdbx_seq_one_letter_code
_entity_poly.pdbx_strand_id
1 'polypeptide(L)'
;VHKYLGGSGIGARILWDEVKPETDPLSPQNKIIIATGPVIGTLFPPSGRYAVISLSPLTDHWGEAHAGGAFGPELKYAGYDYIIIEGKAEKPVYLNIEDNLIELRDASHLWGKNTIETTDLICEELGDIDVKVACIGPAGENLVKYACIINDYYRAAGRTGMGTVFGSKKLKAIAVRGSGGLKPALPEEFMKFSQECFERHSSGEWADYIKKTSRTYGTTGLMDAMNAIGRLPT
;
A
#
# COMPACT_ATOMS: atom_id res chain seq x y z
N VAL A 1 17.31 -6.31 -6.75
CA VAL A 1 16.49 -6.29 -7.99
C VAL A 1 16.66 -7.56 -8.81
N HIS A 2 17.81 -7.90 -9.41
CA HIS A 2 17.91 -9.04 -10.35
C HIS A 2 17.43 -10.42 -9.86
N LYS A 3 17.54 -10.73 -8.56
CA LYS A 3 17.09 -12.02 -8.00
C LYS A 3 15.61 -12.06 -7.59
N TYR A 4 15.03 -10.91 -7.24
CA TYR A 4 13.72 -10.83 -6.56
C TYR A 4 12.77 -9.79 -7.16
N LEU A 5 13.18 -9.15 -8.26
CA LEU A 5 12.53 -8.05 -8.99
C LEU A 5 12.28 -6.78 -8.15
N GLY A 6 11.43 -6.86 -7.14
CA GLY A 6 11.04 -5.77 -6.24
C GLY A 6 9.77 -6.13 -5.47
N GLY A 7 9.15 -5.17 -4.79
CA GLY A 7 7.88 -5.37 -4.09
C GLY A 7 7.92 -6.57 -3.14
N SER A 8 6.98 -7.50 -3.31
CA SER A 8 6.84 -8.73 -2.52
C SER A 8 8.09 -9.59 -2.49
N GLY A 9 8.84 -9.68 -3.59
CA GLY A 9 10.05 -10.52 -3.63
C GLY A 9 11.15 -10.01 -2.71
N ILE A 10 11.38 -8.69 -2.70
CA ILE A 10 12.36 -8.06 -1.80
C ILE A 10 11.84 -8.04 -0.37
N GLY A 11 10.56 -7.74 -0.15
CA GLY A 11 9.94 -7.81 1.18
C GLY A 11 10.01 -9.23 1.78
N ALA A 12 9.84 -10.26 0.95
CA ALA A 12 10.02 -11.66 1.35
C ALA A 12 11.44 -11.96 1.79
N ARG A 13 12.42 -11.47 1.04
CA ARG A 13 13.82 -11.66 1.38
C ARG A 13 14.18 -11.01 2.71
N ILE A 14 13.70 -9.78 2.95
CA ILE A 14 13.95 -9.04 4.19
C ILE A 14 13.32 -9.77 5.38
N LEU A 15 12.04 -10.14 5.31
CA LEU A 15 11.40 -10.86 6.41
C LEU A 15 12.08 -12.20 6.70
N TRP A 16 12.46 -12.96 5.67
CA TRP A 16 13.16 -14.23 5.82
C TRP A 16 14.49 -14.09 6.57
N ASP A 17 15.23 -13.02 6.32
CA ASP A 17 16.55 -12.80 6.90
C ASP A 17 16.51 -12.17 8.29
N GLU A 18 15.53 -11.31 8.52
CA GLU A 18 15.59 -10.35 9.62
C GLU A 18 14.48 -10.56 10.67
N VAL A 19 13.49 -11.43 10.40
CA VAL A 19 12.43 -11.78 11.36
C VAL A 19 12.50 -13.27 11.65
N LYS A 20 12.74 -13.61 12.92
CA LYS A 20 12.89 -15.00 13.34
C LYS A 20 11.53 -15.72 13.37
N PRO A 21 11.48 -17.05 13.12
CA PRO A 21 10.24 -17.82 13.13
C PRO A 21 9.44 -17.72 14.45
N GLU A 22 10.11 -17.56 15.58
CA GLU A 22 9.51 -17.45 16.92
C GLU A 22 9.05 -16.03 17.29
N THR A 23 9.17 -15.07 16.38
CA THR A 23 8.79 -13.67 16.62
C THR A 23 7.28 -13.57 16.84
N ASP A 24 6.86 -12.94 17.94
CA ASP A 24 5.45 -12.55 18.12
C ASP A 24 5.10 -11.46 17.09
N PRO A 25 4.03 -11.63 16.26
CA PRO A 25 3.61 -10.66 15.27
C PRO A 25 3.33 -9.24 15.81
N LEU A 26 3.00 -9.09 17.10
CA LEU A 26 2.72 -7.80 17.73
C LEU A 26 3.92 -7.23 18.51
N SER A 27 5.06 -7.92 18.48
CA SER A 27 6.28 -7.48 19.15
C SER A 27 7.01 -6.38 18.38
N PRO A 28 7.85 -5.57 19.06
CA PRO A 28 8.73 -4.61 18.41
C PRO A 28 9.70 -5.24 17.39
N GLN A 29 10.01 -6.54 17.53
CA GLN A 29 10.91 -7.29 16.66
C GLN A 29 10.30 -7.65 15.30
N ASN A 30 8.97 -7.73 15.19
CA ASN A 30 8.33 -7.90 13.89
C ASN A 30 8.59 -6.66 13.01
N LYS A 31 8.76 -6.84 11.70
CA LYS A 31 8.96 -5.74 10.75
C LYS A 31 7.71 -5.57 9.91
N ILE A 32 7.36 -4.33 9.60
CA ILE A 32 6.36 -4.05 8.57
C ILE A 32 7.02 -3.28 7.43
N ILE A 33 6.87 -3.82 6.24
CA ILE A 33 7.58 -3.37 5.05
C ILE A 33 6.53 -2.84 4.08
N ILE A 34 6.63 -1.56 3.75
CA ILE A 34 5.95 -0.95 2.62
C ILE A 34 6.87 -1.12 1.42
N ALA A 35 6.39 -1.76 0.37
CA ALA A 35 7.23 -2.16 -0.75
C ALA A 35 6.58 -1.79 -2.09
N THR A 36 7.38 -1.15 -2.96
CA THR A 36 7.00 -0.87 -4.34
C THR A 36 7.82 -1.71 -5.32
N GLY A 37 7.31 -1.82 -6.55
CA GLY A 37 7.98 -2.49 -7.65
C GLY A 37 8.75 -1.51 -8.56
N PRO A 38 9.60 -2.02 -9.45
CA PRO A 38 10.39 -1.19 -10.36
C PRO A 38 9.54 -0.37 -11.34
N VAL A 39 8.35 -0.84 -11.69
CA VAL A 39 7.43 -0.16 -12.62
C VAL A 39 6.43 0.78 -11.94
N ILE A 40 6.39 0.82 -10.60
CA ILE A 40 5.45 1.68 -9.87
C ILE A 40 5.79 3.16 -10.10
N GLY A 41 4.76 3.98 -10.34
CA GLY A 41 4.88 5.39 -10.68
C GLY A 41 5.35 5.69 -12.11
N THR A 42 5.67 4.66 -12.91
CA THR A 42 6.00 4.85 -14.32
C THR A 42 4.74 4.92 -15.18
N LEU A 43 4.90 5.14 -16.49
CA LEU A 43 3.79 5.13 -17.44
C LEU A 43 3.29 3.72 -17.82
N PHE A 44 3.75 2.64 -17.17
CA PHE A 44 3.25 1.28 -17.44
C PHE A 44 1.78 1.08 -16.97
N PRO A 45 0.87 0.52 -17.79
CA PRO A 45 -0.52 0.33 -17.40
C PRO A 45 -0.76 -1.07 -16.76
N PRO A 46 -1.17 -1.20 -15.48
CA PRO A 46 -1.22 -0.18 -14.42
C PRO A 46 0.04 -0.18 -13.51
N SER A 47 0.39 1.00 -12.97
CA SER A 47 1.60 1.23 -12.14
C SER A 47 1.32 1.85 -10.76
N GLY A 48 0.07 1.83 -10.29
CA GLY A 48 -0.35 2.48 -9.05
C GLY A 48 -0.57 1.55 -7.86
N ARG A 49 0.33 0.61 -7.59
CA ARG A 49 0.22 -0.35 -6.46
C ARG A 49 1.40 -0.27 -5.50
N TYR A 50 1.17 -0.70 -4.27
CA TYR A 50 2.22 -1.05 -3.31
C TYR A 50 1.77 -2.26 -2.48
N ALA A 51 2.75 -2.96 -1.91
CA ALA A 51 2.55 -4.08 -1.01
C ALA A 51 2.87 -3.66 0.43
N VAL A 52 2.14 -4.22 1.39
CA VAL A 52 2.44 -4.18 2.82
C VAL A 52 2.67 -5.59 3.30
N ILE A 53 3.82 -5.82 3.90
CA ILE A 53 4.36 -7.14 4.16
C ILE A 53 4.85 -7.21 5.60
N SER A 54 4.43 -8.22 6.34
CA SER A 54 4.82 -8.43 7.74
C SER A 54 4.56 -9.88 8.17
N LEU A 55 5.02 -10.29 9.36
CA LEU A 55 4.43 -11.44 10.03
C LEU A 55 3.00 -11.09 10.47
N SER A 56 2.02 -11.90 10.07
CA SER A 56 0.60 -11.61 10.23
C SER A 56 0.11 -11.95 11.64
N PRO A 57 -0.50 -11.01 12.38
CA PRO A 57 -1.12 -11.30 13.69
C PRO A 57 -2.44 -12.09 13.59
N LEU A 58 -2.99 -12.23 12.38
CA LEU A 58 -4.19 -13.03 12.14
C LEU A 58 -3.86 -14.52 11.98
N THR A 59 -2.72 -14.82 11.35
CA THR A 59 -2.41 -16.18 10.91
C THR A 59 -1.12 -16.73 11.50
N ASP A 60 -0.29 -15.90 12.13
CA ASP A 60 1.05 -16.24 12.63
C ASP A 60 2.04 -16.69 11.52
N HIS A 61 1.73 -16.36 10.26
CA HIS A 61 2.54 -16.67 9.08
C HIS A 61 2.80 -15.41 8.25
N TRP A 62 3.40 -15.58 7.07
CA TRP A 62 3.52 -14.54 6.05
C TRP A 62 2.20 -13.77 5.85
N GLY A 63 2.24 -12.46 6.08
CA GLY A 63 1.17 -11.52 5.80
C GLY A 63 1.54 -10.61 4.64
N GLU A 64 0.66 -10.52 3.66
CA GLU A 64 0.82 -9.64 2.52
C GLU A 64 -0.53 -9.07 2.10
N ALA A 65 -0.59 -7.75 2.01
CA ALA A 65 -1.75 -7.03 1.50
C ALA A 65 -1.30 -6.02 0.46
N HIS A 66 -2.12 -5.83 -0.58
CA HIS A 66 -1.85 -4.88 -1.64
C HIS A 66 -2.90 -3.79 -1.60
N ALA A 67 -2.47 -2.56 -1.85
CA ALA A 67 -3.38 -1.46 -2.11
C ALA A 67 -2.98 -0.76 -3.42
N GLY A 68 -3.99 -0.23 -4.09
CA GLY A 68 -3.81 0.63 -5.25
C GLY A 68 -3.80 2.11 -4.87
N GLY A 69 -3.77 2.97 -5.88
CA GLY A 69 -3.90 4.42 -5.71
C GLY A 69 -2.58 5.15 -5.92
N ALA A 70 -2.47 6.35 -5.34
CA ALA A 70 -1.38 7.28 -5.56
C ALA A 70 -0.24 7.15 -4.55
N PHE A 71 -0.48 6.55 -3.36
CA PHE A 71 0.54 6.40 -2.31
C PHE A 71 1.82 5.68 -2.78
N GLY A 72 1.69 4.57 -3.51
CA GLY A 72 2.85 3.82 -4.04
C GLY A 72 3.69 4.63 -5.03
N PRO A 73 3.09 5.23 -6.07
CA PRO A 73 3.75 6.20 -6.94
C PRO A 73 4.40 7.38 -6.20
N GLU A 74 3.70 7.98 -5.23
CA GLU A 74 4.21 9.13 -4.47
C GLU A 74 5.50 8.79 -3.71
N LEU A 75 5.57 7.58 -3.12
CA LEU A 75 6.79 7.08 -2.49
C LEU A 75 7.97 6.95 -3.45
N LYS A 76 7.71 6.51 -4.69
CA LYS A 76 8.72 6.44 -5.74
C LYS A 76 9.19 7.83 -6.14
N TYR A 77 8.28 8.79 -6.26
CA TYR A 77 8.60 10.19 -6.59
C TYR A 77 9.42 10.86 -5.49
N ALA A 78 9.19 10.49 -4.21
CA ALA A 78 10.01 10.92 -3.09
C ALA A 78 11.41 10.28 -3.06
N GLY A 79 11.68 9.31 -3.93
CA GLY A 79 13.00 8.68 -4.09
C GLY A 79 13.19 7.33 -3.39
N TYR A 80 12.12 6.71 -2.87
CA TYR A 80 12.23 5.46 -2.11
C TYR A 80 11.45 4.31 -2.76
N ASP A 81 12.03 3.12 -2.70
CA ASP A 81 11.36 1.89 -3.12
C ASP A 81 10.66 1.18 -1.95
N TYR A 82 11.21 1.30 -0.74
CA TYR A 82 10.80 0.57 0.45
C TYR A 82 10.85 1.44 1.70
N ILE A 83 9.91 1.21 2.61
CA ILE A 83 9.96 1.69 4.00
C ILE A 83 9.91 0.46 4.90
N ILE A 84 10.87 0.31 5.80
CA ILE A 84 10.94 -0.80 6.76
C ILE A 84 10.78 -0.20 8.15
N ILE A 85 9.67 -0.52 8.81
CA ILE A 85 9.39 -0.03 10.17
C ILE A 85 9.68 -1.14 11.18
N GLU A 86 10.53 -0.78 12.15
CA GLU A 86 11.01 -1.65 13.22
C GLU A 86 10.77 -1.00 14.58
N GLY A 87 10.84 -1.79 15.64
CA GLY A 87 10.64 -1.30 16.99
C GLY A 87 9.18 -0.91 17.24
N LYS A 88 8.97 -0.02 18.21
CA LYS A 88 7.68 0.51 18.66
C LYS A 88 7.90 1.89 19.28
N ALA A 89 7.10 2.87 18.88
CA ALA A 89 7.19 4.20 19.46
C ALA A 89 6.63 4.24 20.89
N GLU A 90 7.12 5.16 21.72
CA GLU A 90 6.64 5.36 23.10
C GLU A 90 5.24 5.97 23.14
N LYS A 91 4.88 6.77 22.12
CA LYS A 91 3.58 7.42 21.93
C LYS A 91 3.13 7.30 20.47
N PRO A 92 1.85 7.55 20.14
CA PRO A 92 1.40 7.62 18.75
C PRO A 92 2.24 8.57 17.91
N VAL A 93 2.70 8.10 16.76
CA VAL A 93 3.45 8.90 15.78
C VAL A 93 2.95 8.66 14.36
N TYR A 94 3.24 9.58 13.46
CA TYR A 94 3.16 9.34 12.02
C TYR A 94 4.51 9.65 11.36
N LEU A 95 4.83 8.94 10.29
CA LEU A 95 6.02 9.18 9.49
C LEU A 95 5.69 10.18 8.37
N ASN A 96 6.38 11.31 8.34
CA ASN A 96 6.31 12.27 7.25
C ASN A 96 7.54 12.10 6.34
N ILE A 97 7.29 11.97 5.03
CA ILE A 97 8.32 11.91 3.99
C ILE A 97 8.00 12.98 2.96
N GLU A 98 8.86 13.99 2.84
CA GLU A 98 8.82 15.00 1.80
C GLU A 98 10.18 15.01 1.09
N ASP A 99 10.27 14.28 -0.02
CA ASP A 99 11.53 13.97 -0.70
C ASP A 99 12.65 13.53 0.29
N ASN A 100 13.61 14.40 0.59
CA ASN A 100 14.73 14.10 1.50
C ASN A 100 14.44 14.42 2.97
N LEU A 101 13.33 15.11 3.28
CA LEU A 101 12.88 15.33 4.64
C LEU A 101 12.14 14.08 5.13
N ILE A 102 12.70 13.41 6.15
CA ILE A 102 12.08 12.25 6.77
C ILE A 102 12.03 12.47 8.28
N GLU A 103 10.83 12.51 8.85
CA GLU A 103 10.64 12.77 10.27
C GLU A 103 9.48 11.98 10.87
N LEU A 104 9.62 11.59 12.14
CA LEU A 104 8.52 11.07 12.95
C LEU A 104 7.87 12.23 13.69
N ARG A 105 6.58 12.46 13.43
CA ARG A 105 5.79 13.51 14.08
C ARG A 105 4.83 12.91 15.11
N ASP A 106 4.48 13.71 16.12
CA ASP A 106 3.47 13.32 17.09
C ASP A 106 2.12 13.07 16.39
N ALA A 107 1.46 11.98 16.74
CA ALA A 107 0.13 11.65 16.23
C ALA A 107 -0.89 11.44 17.36
N SER A 108 -0.62 11.98 18.55
CA SER A 108 -1.48 11.77 19.72
C SER A 108 -2.87 12.40 19.50
N HIS A 109 -2.94 13.52 18.78
CA HIS A 109 -4.19 14.18 18.37
C HIS A 109 -4.96 13.43 17.28
N LEU A 110 -4.27 12.57 16.51
CA LEU A 110 -4.86 11.74 15.45
C LEU A 110 -5.34 10.38 15.98
N TRP A 111 -4.79 9.91 17.10
CA TRP A 111 -5.15 8.63 17.69
C TRP A 111 -6.63 8.63 18.10
N GLY A 112 -7.38 7.60 17.68
CA GLY A 112 -8.83 7.50 17.85
C GLY A 112 -9.64 8.07 16.68
N LYS A 113 -9.02 8.81 15.75
CA LYS A 113 -9.70 9.31 14.54
C LYS A 113 -9.86 8.22 13.49
N ASN A 114 -10.94 8.32 12.70
CA ASN A 114 -11.11 7.43 11.56
C ASN A 114 -10.11 7.76 10.43
N THR A 115 -10.03 6.91 9.40
CA THR A 115 -9.01 7.04 8.34
C THR A 115 -9.21 8.25 7.43
N ILE A 116 -10.46 8.70 7.24
CA ILE A 116 -10.78 9.91 6.47
C ILE A 116 -10.32 11.13 7.25
N GLU A 117 -10.78 11.26 8.50
CA GLU A 117 -10.38 12.35 9.41
C GLU A 117 -8.86 12.42 9.58
N THR A 118 -8.19 11.27 9.73
CA THR A 118 -6.72 11.22 9.86
C THR A 118 -6.04 11.76 8.61
N THR A 119 -6.54 11.40 7.43
CA THR A 119 -5.97 11.88 6.15
C THR A 119 -6.15 13.38 6.02
N ASP A 120 -7.36 13.89 6.25
CA ASP A 120 -7.68 15.31 6.13
C ASP A 120 -6.86 16.15 7.13
N LEU A 121 -6.77 15.72 8.39
CA LEU A 121 -6.02 16.43 9.42
C LEU A 121 -4.51 16.44 9.14
N ILE A 122 -3.94 15.38 8.56
CA ILE A 122 -2.52 15.35 8.15
C ILE A 122 -2.29 16.32 6.99
N CYS A 123 -3.16 16.31 5.96
CA CYS A 123 -3.03 17.23 4.84
C CYS A 123 -3.18 18.70 5.27
N GLU A 124 -4.11 18.99 6.21
CA GLU A 124 -4.27 20.31 6.81
C GLU A 124 -3.04 20.72 7.63
N GLU A 125 -2.51 19.83 8.49
CA GLU A 125 -1.32 20.07 9.32
C GLU A 125 -0.07 20.35 8.47
N LEU A 126 0.05 19.68 7.32
CA LEU A 126 1.16 19.87 6.38
C LEU A 126 0.91 21.02 5.39
N GLY A 127 -0.32 21.53 5.30
CA GLY A 127 -0.70 22.59 4.36
C GLY A 127 -0.63 22.17 2.89
N ASP A 128 -0.69 20.87 2.59
CA ASP A 128 -0.59 20.33 1.24
C ASP A 128 -1.61 19.19 1.03
N ILE A 129 -2.55 19.43 0.11
CA ILE A 129 -3.60 18.47 -0.26
C ILE A 129 -3.09 17.35 -1.18
N ASP A 130 -1.92 17.54 -1.80
CA ASP A 130 -1.28 16.55 -2.66
C ASP A 130 -0.46 15.53 -1.88
N VAL A 131 -0.33 15.66 -0.56
CA VAL A 131 0.23 14.60 0.29
C VAL A 131 -0.61 13.34 0.16
N LYS A 132 0.05 12.18 0.04
CA LYS A 132 -0.59 10.87 0.03
C LYS A 132 -0.39 10.19 1.37
N VAL A 133 -1.50 9.85 2.02
CA VAL A 133 -1.52 9.28 3.36
C VAL A 133 -1.97 7.82 3.31
N ALA A 134 -1.21 6.95 3.96
CA ALA A 134 -1.63 5.59 4.32
C ALA A 134 -1.73 5.49 5.85
N CYS A 135 -2.92 5.23 6.38
CA CYS A 135 -3.18 5.29 7.83
C CYS A 135 -4.05 4.14 8.34
N ILE A 136 -4.09 4.01 9.66
CA ILE A 136 -4.99 3.10 10.37
C ILE A 136 -6.11 3.88 11.06
N GLY A 137 -7.28 3.24 11.19
CA GLY A 137 -8.37 3.71 12.05
C GLY A 137 -8.36 3.02 13.42
N PRO A 138 -9.43 3.21 14.23
CA PRO A 138 -9.53 2.64 15.57
C PRO A 138 -9.39 1.11 15.64
N ALA A 139 -9.72 0.39 14.56
CA ALA A 139 -9.52 -1.06 14.51
C ALA A 139 -8.03 -1.45 14.59
N GLY A 140 -7.15 -0.71 13.91
CA GLY A 140 -5.70 -0.94 13.97
C GLY A 140 -5.15 -0.57 15.34
N GLU A 141 -5.57 0.57 15.88
CA GLU A 141 -5.18 1.07 17.19
C GLU A 141 -5.54 0.11 18.33
N ASN A 142 -6.72 -0.53 18.24
CA ASN A 142 -7.22 -1.53 19.18
C ASN A 142 -6.79 -2.96 18.85
N LEU A 143 -5.83 -3.14 17.93
CA LEU A 143 -5.24 -4.43 17.58
C LEU A 143 -6.28 -5.50 17.12
N VAL A 144 -7.34 -5.09 16.42
CA VAL A 144 -8.24 -6.03 15.75
C VAL A 144 -7.44 -6.82 14.72
N LYS A 145 -7.42 -8.17 14.82
CA LYS A 145 -6.51 -9.03 14.03
C LYS A 145 -6.61 -8.89 12.50
N TYR A 146 -7.72 -8.36 11.99
CA TYR A 146 -7.97 -8.13 10.57
C TYR A 146 -8.05 -6.64 10.21
N ALA A 147 -7.46 -5.76 11.02
CA ALA A 147 -7.42 -4.33 10.72
C ALA A 147 -6.63 -4.03 9.45
N CYS A 148 -7.16 -3.10 8.65
CA CYS A 148 -6.62 -2.67 7.37
C CYS A 148 -5.71 -1.44 7.54
N ILE A 149 -4.86 -1.20 6.55
CA ILE A 149 -4.31 0.14 6.28
C ILE A 149 -5.11 0.72 5.11
N ILE A 150 -5.51 1.98 5.24
CA ILE A 150 -6.31 2.70 4.25
C ILE A 150 -5.47 3.84 3.68
N ASN A 151 -5.45 3.97 2.36
CA ASN A 151 -4.87 5.10 1.63
C ASN A 151 -5.87 5.67 0.63
N ASP A 152 -5.64 6.92 0.18
CA ASP A 152 -6.51 7.62 -0.76
C ASP A 152 -7.99 7.48 -0.41
N TYR A 153 -8.30 7.66 0.88
CA TYR A 153 -9.62 7.53 1.52
C TYR A 153 -10.26 6.13 1.51
N TYR A 154 -10.12 5.35 0.45
CA TYR A 154 -10.90 4.12 0.21
C TYR A 154 -10.08 2.93 -0.29
N ARG A 155 -8.80 3.10 -0.59
CA ARG A 155 -7.92 2.00 -1.01
C ARG A 155 -7.44 1.26 0.23
N ALA A 156 -7.53 -0.07 0.22
CA ALA A 156 -7.28 -0.86 1.41
C ALA A 156 -6.22 -1.93 1.16
N ALA A 157 -5.15 -1.90 1.96
CA ALA A 157 -4.34 -3.07 2.23
C ALA A 157 -5.10 -3.89 3.30
N GLY A 158 -6.08 -4.66 2.83
CA GLY A 158 -7.24 -5.03 3.66
C GLY A 158 -7.23 -6.40 4.32
N ARG A 159 -6.16 -7.19 4.20
CA ARG A 159 -6.09 -8.55 4.74
C ARG A 159 -4.85 -8.76 5.60
N THR A 160 -4.81 -9.92 6.25
CA THR A 160 -3.68 -10.41 7.07
C THR A 160 -3.27 -9.51 8.24
N GLY A 161 -4.06 -8.51 8.63
CA GLY A 161 -3.86 -7.72 9.84
C GLY A 161 -2.72 -6.70 9.76
N MET A 162 -2.42 -6.15 8.59
CA MET A 162 -1.33 -5.17 8.45
C MET A 162 -1.59 -3.87 9.24
N GLY A 163 -2.86 -3.45 9.37
CA GLY A 163 -3.22 -2.31 10.21
C GLY A 163 -3.05 -2.59 11.70
N THR A 164 -3.20 -3.85 12.12
CA THR A 164 -2.92 -4.30 13.48
C THR A 164 -1.44 -4.15 13.82
N VAL A 165 -0.56 -4.49 12.86
CA VAL A 165 0.90 -4.34 13.04
C VAL A 165 1.28 -2.86 13.17
N PHE A 166 0.70 -1.96 12.35
CA PHE A 166 0.85 -0.50 12.51
C PHE A 166 0.48 -0.06 13.95
N GLY A 167 -0.70 -0.48 14.42
CA GLY A 167 -1.18 -0.15 15.75
C GLY A 167 -0.27 -0.66 16.87
N SER A 168 0.26 -1.88 16.74
CA SER A 168 1.17 -2.49 17.73
C SER A 168 2.45 -1.66 17.92
N LYS A 169 2.88 -0.96 16.86
CA LYS A 169 4.06 -0.09 16.82
C LYS A 169 3.78 1.36 17.21
N LYS A 170 2.52 1.71 17.50
CA LYS A 170 2.01 3.07 17.69
C LYS A 170 2.24 3.98 16.47
N LEU A 171 2.26 3.40 15.26
CA LEU A 171 2.34 4.14 14.01
C LEU A 171 0.92 4.38 13.48
N LYS A 172 0.48 5.64 13.51
CA LYS A 172 -0.85 6.05 13.06
C LYS A 172 -0.95 6.14 11.53
N ALA A 173 0.08 6.68 10.89
CA ALA A 173 0.10 6.91 9.46
C ALA A 173 1.52 7.01 8.89
N ILE A 174 1.59 6.90 7.57
CA ILE A 174 2.72 7.36 6.75
C ILE A 174 2.14 8.38 5.76
N ALA A 175 2.72 9.58 5.76
CA ALA A 175 2.41 10.67 4.85
C ALA A 175 3.59 10.85 3.91
N VAL A 176 3.32 10.95 2.61
CA VAL A 176 4.35 11.05 1.58
C VAL A 176 4.01 12.16 0.60
N ARG A 177 5.01 12.99 0.29
CA ARG A 177 5.01 13.94 -0.81
C ARG A 177 6.31 13.80 -1.59
N GLY A 178 6.19 13.54 -2.89
CA GLY A 178 7.33 13.34 -3.78
C GLY A 178 7.28 14.29 -4.98
N SER A 179 8.40 14.93 -5.27
CA SER A 179 8.52 15.85 -6.41
C SER A 179 9.38 15.29 -7.57
N GLY A 180 10.03 14.15 -7.36
CA GLY A 180 10.95 13.54 -8.32
C GLY A 180 10.27 12.86 -9.50
N GLY A 181 10.94 12.89 -10.66
CA GLY A 181 10.56 12.13 -11.84
C GLY A 181 11.23 10.76 -11.91
N LEU A 182 10.52 9.76 -12.44
CA LEU A 182 11.09 8.44 -12.71
C LEU A 182 11.61 8.35 -14.14
N LYS A 183 12.83 7.85 -14.31
CA LYS A 183 13.46 7.67 -15.63
C LYS A 183 13.68 6.18 -15.93
N PRO A 184 12.91 5.60 -16.87
CA PRO A 184 13.20 4.27 -17.39
C PRO A 184 14.59 4.21 -18.04
N ALA A 185 15.23 3.04 -18.03
CA ALA A 185 16.55 2.84 -18.65
C ALA A 185 16.54 3.12 -20.16
N LEU A 186 15.44 2.78 -20.84
CA LEU A 186 15.22 2.96 -22.28
C LEU A 186 13.91 3.74 -22.49
N PRO A 187 13.92 5.09 -22.36
CA PRO A 187 12.68 5.88 -22.33
C PRO A 187 11.79 5.72 -23.56
N GLU A 188 12.34 5.79 -24.77
CA GLU A 188 11.58 5.70 -26.02
C GLU A 188 10.95 4.32 -26.19
N GLU A 189 11.72 3.26 -25.97
CA GLU A 189 11.25 1.88 -26.05
C GLU A 189 10.19 1.59 -24.97
N PHE A 190 10.40 2.09 -23.76
CA PHE A 190 9.45 1.95 -22.67
C PHE A 190 8.11 2.65 -22.97
N MET A 191 8.16 3.84 -23.56
CA MET A 191 6.96 4.56 -23.99
C MET A 191 6.19 3.80 -25.06
N LYS A 192 6.90 3.31 -26.10
CA LYS A 192 6.29 2.49 -27.15
C LYS A 192 5.65 1.22 -26.57
N PHE A 193 6.37 0.52 -25.69
CA PHE A 193 5.87 -0.69 -25.06
C PHE A 193 4.67 -0.44 -24.15
N SER A 194 4.69 0.66 -23.36
CA SER A 194 3.55 1.07 -22.56
C SER A 194 2.30 1.30 -23.41
N GLN A 195 2.46 1.99 -24.55
CA GLN A 195 1.37 2.22 -25.48
C GLN A 195 0.83 0.91 -26.07
N GLU A 196 1.71 0.01 -26.51
CA GLU A 196 1.30 -1.32 -26.99
C GLU A 196 0.53 -2.11 -25.92
N CYS A 197 0.99 -2.07 -24.66
CA CYS A 197 0.29 -2.68 -23.53
C CYS A 197 -1.11 -2.07 -23.33
N PHE A 198 -1.22 -0.74 -23.37
CA PHE A 198 -2.51 -0.06 -23.24
C PHE A 198 -3.47 -0.42 -24.39
N GLU A 199 -2.98 -0.47 -25.62
CA GLU A 199 -3.76 -0.88 -26.78
C GLU A 199 -4.27 -2.31 -26.61
N ARG A 200 -3.41 -3.28 -26.26
CA ARG A 200 -3.84 -4.66 -25.99
C ARG A 200 -4.93 -4.75 -24.92
N HIS A 201 -4.85 -3.96 -23.86
CA HIS A 201 -5.90 -3.92 -22.83
C HIS A 201 -7.21 -3.31 -23.34
N SER A 202 -7.15 -2.34 -24.25
CA SER A 202 -8.33 -1.57 -24.67
C SER A 202 -8.97 -2.04 -25.99
N SER A 203 -8.27 -2.86 -26.78
CA SER A 203 -8.74 -3.39 -28.07
C SER A 203 -8.55 -4.90 -28.24
N GLY A 204 -7.91 -5.60 -27.30
CA GLY A 204 -7.74 -7.06 -27.33
C GLY A 204 -8.97 -7.87 -26.92
N GLU A 205 -8.78 -9.17 -26.67
CA GLU A 205 -9.86 -10.14 -26.35
C GLU A 205 -10.75 -9.70 -25.17
N TRP A 206 -10.19 -9.00 -24.19
CA TRP A 206 -10.89 -8.52 -23.01
C TRP A 206 -11.49 -7.10 -23.18
N ALA A 207 -11.31 -6.46 -24.33
CA ALA A 207 -11.73 -5.08 -24.56
C ALA A 207 -13.23 -4.88 -24.36
N ASP A 208 -14.04 -5.82 -24.83
CA ASP A 208 -15.49 -5.76 -24.71
C ASP A 208 -15.94 -5.87 -23.25
N TYR A 209 -15.35 -6.80 -22.50
CA TYR A 209 -15.57 -6.92 -21.05
C TYR A 209 -15.16 -5.64 -20.31
N ILE A 210 -14.00 -5.07 -20.63
CA ILE A 210 -13.52 -3.83 -20.01
C ILE A 210 -14.47 -2.66 -20.31
N LYS A 211 -14.89 -2.50 -21.57
CA LYS A 211 -15.75 -1.39 -22.02
C LYS A 211 -17.18 -1.50 -21.50
N LYS A 212 -17.78 -2.69 -21.58
CA LYS A 212 -19.21 -2.89 -21.27
C LYS A 212 -19.44 -3.21 -19.80
N THR A 213 -18.47 -3.84 -19.13
CA THR A 213 -18.63 -4.32 -17.75
C THR A 213 -17.72 -3.58 -16.78
N SER A 214 -16.39 -3.74 -16.85
CA SER A 214 -15.50 -3.22 -15.81
C SER A 214 -15.55 -1.70 -15.66
N ARG A 215 -15.67 -0.94 -16.75
CA ARG A 215 -15.78 0.53 -16.70
C ARG A 215 -17.14 1.00 -16.17
N THR A 216 -18.21 0.26 -16.45
CA THR A 216 -19.57 0.66 -16.09
C THR A 216 -19.91 0.28 -14.64
N TYR A 217 -19.56 -0.94 -14.24
CA TYR A 217 -19.97 -1.53 -12.97
C TYR A 217 -18.80 -1.76 -12.00
N GLY A 218 -17.55 -1.69 -12.47
CA GLY A 218 -16.40 -2.10 -11.66
C GLY A 218 -16.46 -3.60 -11.34
N THR A 219 -15.96 -3.98 -10.17
CA THR A 219 -15.91 -5.38 -9.73
C THR A 219 -17.27 -5.96 -9.35
N THR A 220 -18.27 -5.12 -9.05
CA THR A 220 -19.60 -5.60 -8.67
C THR A 220 -20.35 -6.28 -9.82
N GLY A 221 -19.94 -6.03 -11.08
CA GLY A 221 -20.43 -6.78 -12.24
C GLY A 221 -20.18 -8.29 -12.16
N LEU A 222 -19.32 -8.77 -11.24
CA LEU A 222 -19.13 -10.20 -10.99
C LEU A 222 -20.23 -10.84 -10.16
N MET A 223 -21.07 -10.06 -9.45
CA MET A 223 -22.11 -10.60 -8.56
C MET A 223 -23.08 -11.53 -9.30
N ASP A 224 -23.63 -11.07 -10.43
CA ASP A 224 -24.57 -11.85 -11.24
C ASP A 224 -23.92 -13.13 -11.78
N ALA A 225 -22.68 -13.02 -12.26
CA ALA A 225 -21.92 -14.15 -12.78
C ALA A 225 -21.64 -15.21 -11.70
N MET A 226 -21.25 -14.80 -10.49
CA MET A 226 -20.99 -15.73 -9.38
C MET A 226 -22.28 -16.40 -8.88
N ASN A 227 -23.39 -15.66 -8.84
CA ASN A 227 -24.69 -16.21 -8.44
C ASN A 227 -25.21 -17.24 -9.46
N ALA A 228 -25.12 -16.93 -10.75
CA ALA A 228 -25.61 -17.81 -11.82
C ALA A 228 -24.92 -19.19 -11.84
N ILE A 229 -23.67 -19.27 -11.39
CA ILE A 229 -22.90 -20.53 -11.33
C ILE A 229 -22.89 -21.15 -9.92
N GLY A 230 -23.70 -20.65 -8.99
CA GLY A 230 -23.79 -21.17 -7.62
C GLY A 230 -22.52 -21.00 -6.79
N ARG A 231 -21.72 -19.95 -7.04
CA ARG A 231 -20.46 -19.65 -6.33
C ARG A 231 -20.51 -18.39 -5.47
N LEU A 232 -21.68 -17.75 -5.36
CA LEU A 232 -21.89 -16.65 -4.43
C LEU A 232 -22.19 -17.23 -3.04
N PRO A 233 -21.39 -16.93 -1.98
CA PRO A 233 -21.71 -17.38 -0.62
C PRO A 233 -23.04 -16.77 -0.14
N THR A 234 -23.99 -17.62 0.27
CA THR A 234 -25.34 -17.24 0.73
C THR A 234 -25.69 -17.90 2.06
#